data_AF-A0A166J3V3-F1
#
_entry.id   AF-A0A166J3V3-F1
#
_cell.length_a   1.000
_cell.length_b   1.000
_cell.length_c   1.000
_cell.angle_alpha   90.00
_cell.angle_beta   90.00
_cell.angle_gamma   90.00
#
_symmetry.space_group_name_H-M   'P 1'
#
loop_
_entity.id
_entity.type
_entity.pdbx_description
1 polymer ?
#
loop_
_entity_poly.entity_id
_entity_poly.type
_entity_poly.pdbx_seq_one_letter_code
_entity_poly.pdbx_strand_id
1 'polypeptide(L)'
;MLAQASTHFAHAGVEDDHLLDNAIDSYMVIATGSRARGSERDKGLFNLIKHFARPCWYSAIDSLRIISSRDAEAGSRCQHVLQAWIDLGAALGLQEEEEKVAYEREKKRVAQFCAWKECQYHQTAPSTPTRACAGCREVRYCSRSCQHTDWAKGGHKRQCKRLKNEAHVPRPPLS
;
A
#
# COMPACT_ATOMS: atom_id res chain seq x y z
N MET A 1 1.37 3.23 -7.45
CA MET A 1 0.07 3.37 -8.14
C MET A 1 -0.80 2.12 -8.00
N LEU A 2 -0.37 0.91 -8.39
CA LEU A 2 -1.19 -0.31 -8.24
C LEU A 2 -1.60 -0.64 -6.80
N ALA A 3 -0.67 -0.63 -5.84
CA ALA A 3 -1.02 -0.87 -4.42
C ALA A 3 -2.01 0.15 -3.86
N GLN A 4 -1.82 1.43 -4.20
CA GLN A 4 -2.71 2.51 -3.78
C GLN A 4 -4.08 2.40 -4.48
N ALA A 5 -4.12 1.92 -5.73
CA ALA A 5 -5.36 1.64 -6.46
C ALA A 5 -6.10 0.43 -5.86
N SER A 6 -5.43 -0.68 -5.59
CA SER A 6 -6.02 -1.87 -4.93
C SER A 6 -6.56 -1.54 -3.54
N THR A 7 -5.83 -0.69 -2.80
CA THR A 7 -6.25 -0.23 -1.48
C THR A 7 -7.42 0.77 -1.55
N HIS A 8 -7.47 1.64 -2.57
CA HIS A 8 -8.61 2.54 -2.77
C HIS A 8 -9.85 1.82 -3.26
N PHE A 9 -9.70 0.80 -4.11
CA PHE A 9 -10.78 -0.03 -4.61
C PHE A 9 -11.45 -0.86 -3.51
N ALA A 10 -10.66 -1.44 -2.61
CA ALA A 10 -11.19 -2.17 -1.47
C ALA A 10 -11.92 -1.26 -0.45
N HIS A 11 -11.82 0.07 -0.58
CA HIS A 11 -12.58 1.06 0.19
C HIS A 11 -13.72 1.73 -0.59
N ALA A 12 -13.77 1.60 -1.92
CA ALA A 12 -14.79 2.18 -2.77
C ALA A 12 -15.97 1.21 -2.85
N GLY A 13 -16.99 1.46 -2.03
CA GLY A 13 -18.27 0.81 -2.18
C GLY A 13 -18.89 1.21 -3.51
N VAL A 14 -18.96 0.22 -4.41
CA VAL A 14 -19.79 0.15 -5.63
C VAL A 14 -19.36 1.08 -6.78
N GLU A 15 -19.40 0.47 -7.96
CA GLU A 15 -19.17 1.00 -9.32
C GLU A 15 -17.73 0.83 -9.88
N ASP A 16 -17.63 -0.16 -10.77
CA ASP A 16 -16.54 -0.50 -11.69
C ASP A 16 -15.52 -1.55 -11.23
N ASP A 17 -16.05 -2.75 -10.95
CA ASP A 17 -15.34 -3.98 -10.53
C ASP A 17 -14.33 -4.51 -11.59
N HIS A 18 -14.34 -4.07 -12.85
CA HIS A 18 -13.49 -4.64 -13.91
C HIS A 18 -12.09 -4.01 -14.07
N LEU A 19 -11.84 -2.84 -13.49
CA LEU A 19 -10.60 -2.08 -13.75
C LEU A 19 -9.36 -2.64 -13.05
N LEU A 20 -9.53 -3.30 -11.90
CA LEU A 20 -8.41 -3.88 -11.15
C LEU A 20 -8.07 -5.31 -11.58
N ASP A 21 -9.07 -6.10 -11.95
CA ASP A 21 -8.89 -7.42 -12.56
C ASP A 21 -8.07 -7.28 -13.84
N ASN A 22 -8.48 -6.36 -14.74
CA ASN A 22 -7.77 -6.08 -16.00
C ASN A 22 -6.33 -5.59 -15.80
N ALA A 23 -6.08 -4.84 -14.72
CA ALA A 23 -4.75 -4.32 -14.44
C ALA A 23 -3.78 -5.41 -13.96
N ILE A 24 -4.21 -6.29 -13.05
CA ILE A 24 -3.36 -7.38 -12.54
C ILE A 24 -3.15 -8.44 -13.63
N ASP A 25 -4.19 -8.76 -14.40
CA ASP A 25 -4.12 -9.70 -15.53
C ASP A 25 -3.11 -9.26 -16.60
N SER A 26 -3.05 -7.95 -16.87
CA SER A 26 -2.05 -7.40 -17.79
C SER A 26 -0.62 -7.65 -17.32
N TYR A 27 -0.34 -7.49 -16.02
CA TYR A 27 0.98 -7.80 -15.47
C TYR A 27 1.26 -9.31 -15.44
N MET A 28 0.24 -10.13 -15.21
CA MET A 28 0.33 -11.60 -15.24
C MET A 28 0.69 -12.13 -16.62
N VAL A 29 -0.02 -11.70 -17.66
CA VAL A 29 0.24 -12.11 -19.05
C VAL A 29 1.66 -11.74 -19.46
N ILE A 30 2.11 -10.54 -19.10
CA ILE A 30 3.47 -10.09 -19.43
C ILE A 30 4.53 -10.87 -18.64
N ALA A 31 4.35 -11.07 -17.33
CA ALA A 31 5.31 -11.81 -16.50
C ALA A 31 5.45 -13.27 -16.95
N THR A 32 4.33 -13.94 -17.18
CA THR A 32 4.29 -15.36 -17.59
C THR A 32 4.81 -15.53 -19.01
N GLY A 33 4.42 -14.65 -19.94
CA GLY A 33 4.91 -14.67 -21.31
C GLY A 33 6.41 -14.37 -21.43
N SER A 34 6.93 -13.45 -20.61
CA SER A 34 8.36 -13.12 -20.58
C SER A 34 9.19 -14.30 -20.07
N ARG A 35 8.71 -14.97 -19.02
CA ARG A 35 9.36 -16.18 -18.48
C ARG A 35 9.38 -17.34 -19.47
N ALA A 36 8.29 -17.53 -20.23
CA ALA A 36 8.18 -18.60 -21.22
C ALA A 36 9.07 -18.41 -22.45
N ARG A 37 9.25 -17.16 -22.92
CA ARG A 37 10.04 -16.86 -24.14
C ARG A 37 11.54 -16.73 -23.88
N GLY A 38 11.95 -16.25 -22.70
CA GLY A 38 13.35 -16.30 -22.24
C GLY A 38 14.37 -15.49 -23.04
N SER A 39 13.97 -14.63 -23.98
CA SER A 39 14.90 -13.75 -24.71
C SER A 39 15.55 -12.72 -23.77
N GLU A 40 16.67 -12.13 -24.16
CA GLU A 40 17.34 -11.10 -23.34
C GLU A 40 16.42 -9.88 -23.07
N ARG A 41 15.57 -9.55 -24.05
CA ARG A 41 14.52 -8.53 -23.90
C ARG A 41 13.46 -8.95 -22.88
N ASP A 42 13.04 -10.22 -22.92
CA ASP A 42 12.06 -10.75 -21.96
C ASP A 42 12.62 -10.81 -20.54
N LYS A 43 13.91 -11.13 -20.36
CA LYS A 43 14.59 -11.05 -19.05
C LYS A 43 14.62 -9.61 -18.53
N GLY A 44 14.94 -8.64 -19.40
CA GLY A 44 14.92 -7.22 -19.05
C GLY A 44 13.52 -6.75 -18.61
N LEU A 45 12.49 -7.12 -19.35
CA LEU A 45 11.09 -6.80 -19.02
C LEU A 45 10.65 -7.46 -17.72
N PHE A 46 10.99 -8.74 -17.51
CA PHE A 46 10.71 -9.47 -16.28
C PHE A 46 11.32 -8.78 -15.06
N ASN A 47 12.60 -8.41 -15.13
CA ASN A 47 13.30 -7.74 -14.04
C ASN A 47 12.68 -6.37 -13.73
N LEU A 48 12.24 -5.64 -14.76
CA LEU A 48 11.56 -4.35 -14.59
C LEU A 48 10.23 -4.51 -13.84
N ILE A 49 9.40 -5.48 -14.25
CA ILE A 49 8.12 -5.75 -13.59
C ILE A 49 8.35 -6.17 -12.15
N LYS A 50 9.31 -7.08 -11.91
CA LYS A 50 9.68 -7.52 -10.55
C LYS A 50 10.11 -6.34 -9.68
N HIS A 51 10.95 -5.45 -10.20
CA HIS A 51 11.44 -4.28 -9.47
C HIS A 51 10.31 -3.36 -9.01
N PHE A 52 9.30 -3.12 -9.86
CA PHE A 52 8.19 -2.24 -9.51
C PHE A 52 7.09 -2.92 -8.69
N ALA A 53 6.86 -4.22 -8.87
CA ALA A 53 5.83 -4.95 -8.14
C ALA A 53 6.26 -5.30 -6.72
N ARG A 54 7.52 -5.70 -6.51
CA ARG A 54 8.02 -6.19 -5.21
C ARG A 54 7.74 -5.24 -4.03
N PRO A 55 8.00 -3.92 -4.11
CA PRO A 55 7.82 -3.02 -2.97
C PRO A 55 6.38 -2.90 -2.48
N CYS A 56 5.39 -3.20 -3.34
CA CYS A 56 3.98 -3.13 -3.00
C CYS A 56 3.28 -4.48 -2.85
N TRP A 57 3.91 -5.56 -3.32
CA TRP A 57 3.31 -6.88 -3.42
C TRP A 57 2.76 -7.40 -2.07
N TYR A 58 3.62 -7.52 -1.05
CA TYR A 58 3.18 -8.02 0.25
C TYR A 58 2.21 -7.05 0.95
N SER A 59 2.42 -5.75 0.79
CA SER A 59 1.53 -4.73 1.38
C SER A 59 0.10 -4.81 0.81
N ALA A 60 -0.06 -5.16 -0.47
CA ALA A 60 -1.37 -5.36 -1.09
C ALA A 60 -2.05 -6.61 -0.51
N ILE A 61 -1.32 -7.73 -0.40
CA ILE A 61 -1.79 -8.98 0.22
C ILE A 61 -2.25 -8.75 1.67
N ASP A 62 -1.41 -8.09 2.49
CA ASP A 62 -1.71 -7.75 3.89
C ASP A 62 -3.00 -6.91 3.99
N SER A 63 -3.15 -5.91 3.11
CA SER A 63 -4.34 -5.06 3.07
C SER A 63 -5.61 -5.83 2.69
N LEU A 64 -5.56 -6.67 1.66
CA LEU A 64 -6.70 -7.47 1.20
C LEU A 64 -7.16 -8.46 2.27
N ARG A 65 -6.22 -9.11 2.97
CA ARG A 65 -6.53 -10.01 4.10
C ARG A 65 -7.19 -9.26 5.26
N ILE A 66 -6.69 -8.08 5.61
CA ILE A 66 -7.29 -7.23 6.66
C ILE A 66 -8.72 -6.82 6.28
N ILE A 67 -8.97 -6.44 5.02
CA ILE A 67 -10.29 -6.01 4.57
C ILE A 67 -11.26 -7.20 4.57
N SER A 68 -10.85 -8.33 3.99
CA SER A 68 -11.64 -9.57 3.99
C SER A 68 -12.00 -10.05 5.40
N SER A 69 -11.13 -9.82 6.40
CA SER A 69 -11.42 -10.17 7.80
C SER A 69 -12.42 -9.24 8.50
N ARG A 70 -12.59 -8.01 8.00
CA ARG A 70 -13.41 -6.95 8.62
C ARG A 70 -14.77 -6.80 7.96
N ASP A 71 -14.87 -7.15 6.69
CA ASP A 71 -16.07 -7.00 5.87
C ASP A 71 -16.35 -8.32 5.15
N ALA A 72 -17.39 -9.01 5.63
CA ALA A 72 -17.81 -10.31 5.08
C ALA A 72 -18.40 -10.17 3.66
N GLU A 73 -19.01 -9.03 3.32
CA GLU A 73 -19.57 -8.77 1.99
C GLU A 73 -18.46 -8.48 0.97
N ALA A 74 -17.34 -7.91 1.41
CA ALA A 74 -16.14 -7.75 0.58
C ALA A 74 -15.35 -9.06 0.37
N GLY A 75 -15.72 -10.16 1.03
CA GLY A 75 -14.95 -11.40 1.10
C GLY A 75 -14.62 -12.02 -0.26
N SER A 76 -15.63 -12.21 -1.13
CA SER A 76 -15.44 -12.86 -2.44
C SER A 76 -14.57 -12.04 -3.39
N ARG A 77 -14.76 -10.71 -3.41
CA ARG A 77 -13.95 -9.77 -4.22
C ARG A 77 -12.51 -9.71 -3.74
N CYS A 78 -12.31 -9.60 -2.42
CA CYS A 78 -10.97 -9.60 -1.84
C CYS A 78 -10.24 -10.92 -2.12
N GLN A 79 -10.95 -12.05 -2.12
CA GLN A 79 -10.36 -13.35 -2.41
C GLN A 79 -9.87 -13.47 -3.86
N HIS A 80 -10.65 -13.00 -4.83
CA HIS A 80 -10.24 -13.02 -6.24
C HIS A 80 -8.98 -12.18 -6.48
N VAL A 81 -8.99 -10.92 -6.01
CA VAL A 81 -7.86 -10.01 -6.16
C VAL A 81 -6.64 -10.51 -5.38
N LEU A 82 -6.84 -11.09 -4.19
CA LEU A 82 -5.79 -11.72 -3.39
C LEU A 82 -5.11 -12.85 -4.17
N GLN A 83 -5.90 -13.71 -4.82
CA GLN A 83 -5.35 -14.81 -5.62
C GLN A 83 -4.52 -14.28 -6.79
N ALA A 84 -5.00 -13.26 -7.49
CA ALA A 84 -4.25 -12.65 -8.60
C ALA A 84 -2.90 -12.06 -8.14
N TRP A 85 -2.83 -11.46 -6.94
CA TRP A 85 -1.57 -11.02 -6.35
C TRP A 85 -0.65 -12.18 -6.00
N ILE A 86 -1.18 -13.28 -5.45
CA ILE A 86 -0.39 -14.49 -5.15
C ILE A 86 0.22 -15.08 -6.42
N ASP A 87 -0.59 -15.21 -7.47
CA ASP A 87 -0.15 -15.76 -8.76
C ASP A 87 0.93 -14.86 -9.41
N LEU A 88 0.79 -13.54 -9.29
CA LEU A 88 1.82 -12.59 -9.73
C LEU A 88 3.13 -12.74 -8.95
N GLY A 89 3.04 -12.97 -7.64
CA GLY A 89 4.20 -13.26 -6.81
C GLY A 89 4.92 -14.53 -7.27
N ALA A 90 4.16 -15.60 -7.50
CA ALA A 90 4.69 -16.86 -8.00
C ALA A 90 5.34 -16.71 -9.39
N ALA A 91 4.70 -15.97 -10.29
CA ALA A 91 5.24 -15.68 -11.63
C ALA A 91 6.57 -14.91 -11.55
N LEU A 92 6.67 -13.93 -10.64
CA LEU A 92 7.87 -13.11 -10.42
C LEU A 92 8.94 -13.76 -9.53
N GLY A 93 8.68 -14.96 -9.00
CA GLY A 93 9.56 -15.62 -8.04
C GLY A 93 9.75 -14.80 -6.76
N LEU A 94 8.65 -14.25 -6.25
CA LEU A 94 8.56 -13.66 -4.91
C LEU A 94 8.08 -14.73 -3.94
N GLN A 95 8.72 -14.86 -2.78
CA GLN A 95 8.34 -15.82 -1.74
C GLN A 95 7.63 -15.08 -0.62
N GLU A 96 6.43 -15.54 -0.23
CA GLU A 96 5.57 -14.75 0.63
C GLU A 96 6.20 -14.47 2.00
N GLU A 97 6.80 -15.49 2.61
CA GLU A 97 7.43 -15.40 3.91
C GLU A 97 8.62 -14.43 3.90
N GLU A 98 9.42 -14.45 2.83
CA GLU A 98 10.58 -13.55 2.68
C GLU A 98 10.14 -12.10 2.49
N GLU A 99 9.17 -11.87 1.60
CA GLU A 99 8.64 -10.53 1.35
C GLU A 99 7.87 -9.98 2.55
N LYS A 100 7.21 -10.84 3.35
CA LYS A 100 6.61 -10.48 4.63
C LYS A 100 7.65 -9.93 5.60
N VAL A 101 8.73 -10.67 5.81
CA VAL A 101 9.81 -10.27 6.72
C VAL A 101 10.43 -8.95 6.26
N ALA A 102 10.68 -8.80 4.95
CA ALA A 102 11.21 -7.58 4.36
C ALA A 102 10.25 -6.38 4.58
N TYR A 103 8.95 -6.58 4.30
CA TYR A 103 7.93 -5.56 4.53
C TYR A 103 7.81 -5.15 5.99
N GLU A 104 7.78 -6.10 6.92
CA GLU A 104 7.68 -5.79 8.35
C GLU A 104 8.92 -5.04 8.86
N ARG A 105 10.11 -5.42 8.38
CA ARG A 105 11.36 -4.72 8.69
C ARG A 105 11.34 -3.28 8.17
N GLU A 106 10.95 -3.08 6.92
CA GLU A 106 10.88 -1.75 6.34
C GLU A 106 9.79 -0.90 7.01
N LYS A 107 8.63 -1.48 7.32
CA LYS A 107 7.55 -0.82 8.06
C LYS A 107 8.03 -0.34 9.44
N LYS A 108 8.79 -1.16 10.17
CA LYS A 108 9.41 -0.79 11.45
C LYS A 108 10.44 0.33 11.27
N ARG A 109 11.28 0.25 10.23
CA ARG A 109 12.28 1.28 9.90
C ARG A 109 11.62 2.62 9.56
N VAL A 110 10.67 2.66 8.63
CA VAL A 110 9.94 3.88 8.23
C VAL A 110 9.19 4.48 9.42
N ALA A 111 8.65 3.66 10.32
CA ALA A 111 7.99 4.12 11.53
C ALA A 111 8.94 4.90 12.49
N GLN A 112 10.25 4.80 12.35
CA GLN A 112 11.19 5.57 13.16
C GLN A 112 11.33 7.03 12.69
N PHE A 113 10.90 7.35 11.46
CA PHE A 113 11.12 8.66 10.85
C PHE A 113 9.83 9.48 10.77
N CYS A 114 10.00 10.80 10.63
CA CYS A 114 8.91 11.73 10.37
C CYS A 114 8.47 11.61 8.91
N ALA A 115 7.17 11.53 8.65
CA ALA A 115 6.64 11.46 7.28
C ALA A 115 6.74 12.80 6.53
N TRP A 116 6.84 13.93 7.23
CA TRP A 116 6.98 15.24 6.60
C TRP A 116 8.35 15.37 5.93
N LYS A 117 8.37 15.43 4.60
CA LYS A 117 9.60 15.36 3.79
C LYS A 117 10.62 16.46 4.07
N GLU A 118 10.14 17.66 4.42
CA GLU A 118 11.00 18.81 4.75
C GLU A 118 11.46 18.81 6.22
N CYS A 119 11.09 17.80 7.01
CA CYS A 119 11.58 17.66 8.37
C CYS A 119 12.97 17.02 8.37
N GLN A 120 13.90 17.53 9.18
CA GLN A 120 15.20 16.88 9.40
C GLN A 120 15.06 15.41 9.87
N TYR A 121 13.98 15.10 10.60
CA TYR A 121 13.70 13.75 11.08
C TYR A 121 13.06 12.84 10.04
N HIS A 122 12.91 13.28 8.79
CA HIS A 122 12.48 12.43 7.69
C HIS A 122 13.53 11.38 7.33
N GLN A 123 14.81 11.73 7.53
CA GLN A 123 15.95 10.86 7.24
C GLN A 123 16.73 10.47 8.50
N THR A 124 16.49 11.15 9.62
CA THR A 124 17.15 10.91 10.90
C THR A 124 16.14 10.55 11.98
N ALA A 125 16.46 9.56 12.82
CA ALA A 125 15.55 9.17 13.89
C ALA A 125 15.52 10.30 14.94
N PRO A 126 14.33 10.83 15.31
CA PRO A 126 14.21 11.78 16.41
C PRO A 126 14.56 11.09 17.73
N SER A 127 15.02 11.86 18.71
CA SER A 127 15.26 11.39 20.08
C SER A 127 13.99 10.94 20.80
N THR A 128 12.82 11.41 20.33
CA THR A 128 11.51 11.05 20.85
C THR A 128 10.75 10.16 19.87
N PRO A 129 9.95 9.18 20.35
CA PRO A 129 9.18 8.32 19.46
C PRO A 129 8.20 9.10 18.58
N THR A 130 8.11 8.72 17.30
CA THR A 130 7.13 9.29 16.38
C THR A 130 5.71 8.84 16.71
N ARG A 131 4.75 9.75 16.49
CA ARG A 131 3.32 9.51 16.73
C ARG A 131 2.62 9.20 15.43
N ALA A 132 1.90 8.08 15.39
CA ALA A 132 1.09 7.71 14.23
C ALA A 132 -0.03 8.72 13.98
N CYS A 133 -0.37 8.95 12.72
CA CYS A 133 -1.59 9.65 12.36
C CYS A 133 -2.79 8.93 12.97
N ALA A 134 -3.59 9.64 13.77
CA ALA A 134 -4.78 9.05 14.40
C ALA A 134 -5.83 8.57 13.39
N GLY A 135 -5.82 9.11 12.17
CA GLY A 135 -6.72 8.72 11.08
C GLY A 135 -6.30 7.41 10.41
N CYS A 136 -5.21 7.43 9.62
CA CYS A 136 -4.80 6.26 8.84
C CYS A 136 -3.86 5.29 9.57
N ARG A 137 -3.14 5.76 10.61
CA ARG A 137 -2.05 5.02 11.30
C ARG A 137 -0.89 4.54 10.41
N GLU A 138 -0.85 4.94 9.14
CA GLU A 138 0.18 4.54 8.15
C GLU A 138 1.45 5.39 8.24
N VAL A 139 1.30 6.69 8.50
CA VAL A 139 2.41 7.64 8.61
C VAL A 139 2.59 8.10 10.04
N ARG A 140 3.81 8.51 10.40
CA ARG A 140 4.15 8.95 11.76
C ARG A 140 4.90 10.28 11.72
N TYR A 141 4.76 11.06 12.79
CA TYR A 141 5.34 12.40 12.87
C TYR A 141 6.10 12.57 14.18
N CYS A 142 7.21 13.30 14.13
CA CYS A 142 7.93 13.70 15.34
C CYS A 142 7.12 14.70 16.20
N SER A 143 6.18 15.44 15.59
CA SER A 143 5.41 16.48 16.26
C SER A 143 4.05 16.72 15.60
N ARG A 144 3.14 17.32 16.37
CA ARG A 144 1.85 17.80 15.84
C ARG A 144 2.01 18.88 14.76
N SER A 145 3.07 19.70 14.86
CA SER A 145 3.40 20.71 13.86
C SER A 145 3.75 20.09 12.50
N CYS A 146 4.58 19.04 12.49
CA CYS A 146 4.90 18.30 11.26
C CYS A 146 3.66 17.63 10.67
N GLN A 147 2.80 17.03 11.51
CA GLN A 147 1.53 16.47 11.04
C GLN A 147 0.64 17.53 10.37
N HIS A 148 0.48 18.70 10.99
CA HIS A 148 -0.35 19.78 10.45
C HIS A 148 0.22 20.36 9.15
N THR A 149 1.54 20.50 9.08
CA THR A 149 2.23 21.00 7.88
C THR A 149 2.11 20.01 6.73
N ASP A 150 2.35 18.71 6.98
CA ASP A 150 2.18 17.68 5.97
C ASP A 150 0.71 17.55 5.51
N TRP A 151 -0.23 17.75 6.43
CA TRP A 151 -1.65 17.82 6.12
C TRP A 151 -2.00 18.96 5.16
N ALA A 152 -1.50 20.18 5.43
CA ALA A 152 -1.83 21.37 4.65
C ALA A 152 -1.02 21.48 3.34
N LYS A 153 0.27 21.10 3.37
CA LYS A 153 1.23 21.35 2.28
C LYS A 153 1.79 20.08 1.65
N GLY A 154 1.93 19.01 2.43
CA GLY A 154 2.59 17.77 1.97
C GLY A 154 1.70 16.75 1.29
N GLY A 155 0.39 17.03 1.22
CA GLY A 155 -0.55 16.19 0.49
C GLY A 155 -1.10 15.01 1.30
N HIS A 156 -0.72 14.86 2.58
CA HIS A 156 -1.25 13.81 3.44
C HIS A 156 -2.79 13.85 3.54
N LYS A 157 -3.40 15.05 3.51
CA LYS A 157 -4.86 15.20 3.47
C LYS A 157 -5.52 14.40 2.34
N ARG A 158 -4.91 14.35 1.14
CA ARG A 158 -5.44 13.60 -0.01
C ARG A 158 -5.27 12.09 0.13
N GLN A 159 -4.26 11.65 0.88
CA GLN A 159 -3.89 10.25 1.04
C GLN A 159 -4.55 9.60 2.27
N CYS A 160 -4.96 10.39 3.25
CA CYS A 160 -5.49 9.88 4.51
C CYS A 160 -6.85 9.19 4.31
N LYS A 161 -6.86 7.86 4.44
CA LYS A 161 -8.04 7.00 4.22
C LYS A 161 -9.30 7.40 4.98
N ARG A 162 -9.16 7.94 6.21
CA ARG A 162 -10.32 8.40 7.00
C ARG A 162 -11.18 9.42 6.27
N LEU A 163 -10.59 10.25 5.40
CA LEU A 163 -11.35 11.29 4.69
C LEU A 163 -12.15 10.77 3.50
N LYS A 164 -11.90 9.54 3.02
CA LYS A 164 -12.66 8.99 1.89
C LYS A 164 -13.96 8.30 2.31
N ASN A 165 -14.15 7.96 3.60
CA ASN A 165 -15.27 7.10 4.01
C ASN A 165 -16.22 7.70 5.07
N GLU A 166 -16.04 8.93 5.57
CA GLU A 166 -16.98 9.51 6.53
C GLU A 166 -17.19 11.02 6.34
N ALA A 167 -18.45 11.45 6.36
CA ALA A 167 -18.80 12.85 6.57
C ALA A 167 -18.19 13.34 7.89
N HIS A 168 -17.59 14.52 7.88
CA HIS A 168 -16.93 15.12 9.04
C HIS A 168 -17.93 15.31 10.19
N VAL A 169 -17.84 14.50 11.25
CA VAL A 169 -18.46 14.81 12.55
C VAL A 169 -17.47 15.65 13.35
N PRO A 170 -17.79 16.91 13.68
CA PRO A 170 -16.91 17.76 14.48
C PRO A 170 -16.65 17.13 15.86
N ARG A 171 -15.40 17.21 16.31
CA ARG A 171 -15.02 16.79 17.67
C ARG A 171 -15.60 17.80 18.67
N PRO A 172 -16.33 17.38 19.72
CA PRO A 172 -16.71 18.31 20.78
C PRO A 172 -15.47 18.91 21.43
N PRO A 173 -15.49 20.20 21.80
CA PRO A 173 -14.39 20.80 22.53
C PRO A 173 -14.18 20.05 23.84
N LEU A 174 -12.91 19.79 24.17
CA LEU A 174 -12.53 19.26 25.48
C LEU A 174 -12.83 20.36 26.51
N SER A 175 -13.86 20.12 27.32
CA SER A 175 -14.15 20.83 28.56
C SER A 175 -13.10 20.52 29.63
#